data_AF-X8CA97-F1
#
_entry.id   AF-X8CA97-F1
#
_cell.length_a   1.000
_cell.length_b   1.000
_cell.length_c   1.000
_cell.angle_alpha   90.00
_cell.angle_beta   90.00
_cell.angle_gamma   90.00
#
_symmetry.space_group_name_H-M   'P 1'
#
loop_
_entity.id
_entity.type
_entity.pdbx_description
1 polymer ?
#
loop_
_entity_poly.entity_id
_entity_poly.type
_entity_poly.pdbx_seq_one_letter_code
_entity_poly.pdbx_strand_id
1 'polypeptide(L)' 'MDLLRRSPGMAKAKDTVARYAAQAREELAKLPDVAGRQALAMLVEYTVNRHG' A
#
# COMPACT_ATOMS: atom_id res chain seq x y z
N MET A 1 -19.17 12.22 14.95
CA MET A 1 -18.77 11.11 14.07
C MET A 1 -17.37 10.63 14.48
N ASP A 2 -17.22 9.99 15.65
CA ASP A 2 -15.90 9.65 16.23
C ASP A 2 -15.62 8.15 16.37
N LEU A 3 -16.61 7.29 16.08
CA LEU A 3 -16.51 5.84 16.31
C LEU A 3 -15.75 5.09 15.21
N LEU A 4 -15.66 5.66 13.99
CA LEU A 4 -14.95 5.03 12.86
C LEU A 4 -13.43 5.13 12.98
N ARG A 5 -12.89 6.15 13.66
CA ARG A 5 -11.45 6.40 13.72
C ARG A 5 -10.70 5.52 14.73
N ARG A 6 -11.43 4.93 15.68
CA ARG A 6 -10.92 3.97 16.69
C ARG A 6 -11.43 2.55 16.47
N SER A 7 -12.19 2.31 15.42
CA SER A 7 -12.74 0.98 15.14
C SER A 7 -11.61 0.02 14.72
N PRO A 8 -11.54 -1.19 15.30
CA PRO A 8 -10.64 -2.25 14.86
C PRO A 8 -10.83 -2.61 13.37
N GLY A 9 -11.97 -2.25 12.76
CA GLY A 9 -12.20 -2.38 11.32
C GLY A 9 -11.26 -1.52 10.48
N MET A 10 -10.94 -0.29 10.89
CA MET A 10 -9.98 0.57 10.17
C MET A 10 -8.55 0.06 10.30
N ALA A 11 -8.18 -0.47 11.47
CA ALA A 11 -6.89 -1.13 11.66
C ALA A 11 -6.73 -2.35 10.74
N LYS A 12 -7.76 -3.21 10.67
CA LYS A 12 -7.77 -4.38 9.78
C LYS A 12 -7.75 -4.01 8.30
N ALA A 13 -8.44 -2.93 7.92
CA ALA A 13 -8.39 -2.40 6.55
C ALA A 13 -6.99 -1.89 6.19
N LYS A 14 -6.34 -1.12 7.07
CA LYS A 14 -4.95 -0.66 6.88
C LYS A 14 -3.96 -1.82 6.80
N ASP A 15 -4.10 -2.84 7.64
CA ASP A 15 -3.28 -4.05 7.61
C ASP A 15 -3.44 -4.80 6.27
N THR A 16 -4.67 -4.93 5.79
CA THR A 16 -4.96 -5.55 4.48
C THR A 16 -4.28 -4.79 3.34
N VAL A 17 -4.38 -3.46 3.34
CA VAL A 17 -3.72 -2.59 2.34
C VAL A 17 -2.21 -2.71 2.42
N ALA A 18 -1.63 -2.72 3.62
CA ALA A 18 -0.19 -2.90 3.82
C ALA A 18 0.30 -4.25 3.29
N ARG A 19 -0.47 -5.32 3.51
CA ARG A 19 -0.15 -6.66 3.01
C ARG A 19 -0.17 -6.73 1.48
N TYR A 20 -1.19 -6.16 0.84
CA TYR A 20 -1.24 -6.10 -0.63
C TYR A 20 -0.11 -5.23 -1.20
N ALA A 21 0.26 -4.14 -0.52
CA ALA A 21 1.39 -3.32 -0.93
C ALA A 21 2.74 -4.05 -0.78
N ALA A 22 2.91 -4.89 0.24
CA ALA A 22 4.10 -5.73 0.39
C ALA A 22 4.21 -6.75 -0.75
N GLN A 23 3.11 -7.45 -1.08
CA GLN A 23 3.07 -8.39 -2.20
C GLN A 23 3.36 -7.70 -3.54
N ALA A 24 2.80 -6.51 -3.77
CA ALA A 24 3.08 -5.73 -4.97
C ALA A 24 4.57 -5.36 -5.08
N ARG A 25 5.22 -4.99 -3.97
CA ARG A 25 6.67 -4.71 -3.95
C ARG A 25 7.50 -5.95 -4.25
N GLU A 26 7.09 -7.12 -3.74
CA GLU A 26 7.75 -8.40 -3.99
C GLU A 26 7.69 -8.81 -5.47
N GLU A 27 6.54 -8.64 -6.12
CA GLU A 27 6.39 -8.89 -7.56
C GLU A 27 7.18 -7.86 -8.39
N LEU A 28 7.18 -6.58 -8.00
CA LEU A 28 8.01 -5.56 -8.64
C LEU A 28 9.51 -5.84 -8.46
N ALA A 29 9.94 -6.46 -7.35
CA ALA A 29 11.34 -6.81 -7.12
C ALA A 29 11.86 -7.86 -8.12
N LYS A 30 10.98 -8.66 -8.74
CA LYS A 30 11.32 -9.64 -9.79
C LYS A 30 11.55 -8.99 -11.16
N LEU A 31 11.15 -7.73 -11.34
CA LEU A 31 11.33 -7.00 -12.58
C LEU A 31 12.71 -6.33 -12.63
N PRO A 32 13.35 -6.24 -13.82
CA PRO A 32 14.60 -5.50 -13.98
C PRO A 32 14.42 -4.04 -13.54
N ASP A 33 15.44 -3.48 -12.90
CA ASP A 33 15.39 -2.15 -12.29
C ASP A 33 15.45 -1.03 -13.34
N VAL A 34 14.33 -0.85 -14.03
CA VAL A 34 14.11 0.18 -15.05
C VAL A 34 13.25 1.29 -14.47
N ALA A 35 13.32 2.50 -15.05
CA ALA A 35 12.54 3.67 -14.60
C ALA A 35 11.03 3.39 -14.48
N GLY A 36 10.48 2.49 -15.31
CA GLY A 36 9.08 2.05 -15.21
C GLY A 36 8.74 1.32 -13.90
N ARG A 37 9.68 0.55 -13.33
CA ARG A 37 9.52 -0.14 -12.04
C ARG A 37 9.41 0.85 -10.88
N GLN A 38 10.24 1.89 -10.91
CA GLN A 38 10.25 2.96 -9.90
C GLN A 38 8.94 3.78 -9.95
N ALA A 39 8.44 4.09 -11.15
CA ALA A 39 7.16 4.79 -11.31
C ALA A 39 5.97 4.00 -10.73
N LEU A 40 5.94 2.68 -10.93
CA LEU A 40 4.92 1.81 -10.34
C LEU A 40 5.04 1.72 -8.81
N ALA A 41 6.25 1.66 -8.28
CA ALA A 41 6.48 1.66 -6.83
C ALA A 41 5.97 2.97 -6.18
N MET A 42 6.24 4.13 -6.80
CA MET A 42 5.74 5.42 -6.33
C MET A 42 4.21 5.51 -6.35
N LEU A 43 3.55 4.96 -7.37
CA LEU A 43 2.09 4.93 -7.45
C LEU A 43 1.47 4.09 -6.32
N VAL A 44 2.06 2.93 -6.04
CA VAL A 44 1.64 2.06 -4.94
C VAL A 44 1.78 2.78 -3.60
N GLU A 45 2.91 3.44 -3.37
CA GLU A 45 3.17 4.18 -2.14
C GLU A 45 2.22 5.38 -1.95
N TYR A 46 1.96 6.14 -3.01
CA TYR A 46 0.97 7.22 -2.98
C TYR A 46 -0.43 6.73 -2.65
N THR A 47 -0.84 5.59 -3.21
CA THR A 47 -2.17 5.00 -2.97
C THR A 47 -2.33 4.54 -1.51
N VAL A 48 -1.28 4.00 -0.92
CA VAL A 48 -1.28 3.57 0.50
C VAL A 48 -1.29 4.78 1.43
N ASN A 49 -0.51 5.82 1.14
CA ASN A 49 -0.38 7.00 1.99
C ASN A 49 -1.59 7.95 1.92
N ARG A 50 -2.41 7.90 0.87
CA ARG A 50 -3.60 8.76 0.70
C ARG A 50 -4.72 8.49 1.71
N HIS A 51 -4.74 7.32 2.35
CA HIS A 51 -5.76 6.91 3.32
C HIS A 51 -5.20 6.72 4.74
N GLY A 52 -3.98 7.21 5.00
CA GLY A 52 -3.32 7.26 6.31
C GLY A 52 -4.01 8.16 7.31
#